data_AF-A0A537VA01-F1
#
_entry.id   AF-A0A537VA01-F1
#
_cell.length_a   1.000
_cell.length_b   1.000
_cell.length_c   1.000
_cell.angle_alpha   90.00
_cell.angle_beta   90.00
_cell.angle_gamma   90.00
#
_symmetry.space_group_name_H-M   'P 1'
#
loop_
_entity.id
_entity.type
_entity.pdbx_description
1 polymer ?
#
loop_
_entity_poly.entity_id
_entity_poly.type
_entity_poly.pdbx_seq_one_letter_code
_entity_poly.pdbx_strand_id
1 'polypeptide(L)' 'MQQRGWTPEQITEAIDTGRRYPATNRVHQGNTASRYVHPRTGQSVVIDDQTGEVLHVGAPGYRY' A
#
# COMPACT_ATOMS: atom_id res chain seq x y z
N MET A 1 8.94 -9.62 3.03
CA MET A 1 8.19 -9.32 1.78
C MET A 1 9.18 -9.11 0.66
N GLN A 2 9.24 -10.00 -0.34
CA GLN A 2 9.87 -9.61 -1.61
C GLN A 2 8.93 -8.59 -2.25
N GLN A 3 9.37 -7.33 -2.31
CA GLN A 3 8.70 -6.26 -3.05
C GLN A 3 8.43 -6.81 -4.45
N ARG A 4 7.16 -7.10 -4.77
CA ARG A 4 6.73 -7.77 -6.01
C ARG A 4 6.91 -6.84 -7.22
N GLY A 5 8.14 -6.39 -7.49
CA GLY A 5 8.45 -5.37 -8.48
C GLY A 5 8.09 -3.94 -8.05
N TRP A 6 7.86 -3.69 -6.75
CA TRP A 6 7.66 -2.34 -6.21
C TRP A 6 8.99 -1.71 -5.82
N THR A 7 9.24 -0.48 -6.26
CA THR A 7 10.36 0.31 -5.74
C THR A 7 9.90 1.21 -4.59
N PRO A 8 10.81 1.64 -3.69
CA PRO A 8 10.47 2.61 -2.65
C PRO A 8 9.81 3.87 -3.20
N GLU A 9 10.27 4.36 -4.36
CA GLU A 9 9.74 5.57 -5.01
C GLU A 9 8.28 5.39 -5.44
N GLN A 10 7.92 4.21 -5.95
CA GLN A 10 6.54 3.90 -6.33
C GLN A 10 5.62 3.84 -5.10
N ILE A 11 6.12 3.34 -3.97
CA ILE A 11 5.37 3.32 -2.72
C ILE A 11 5.13 4.75 -2.25
N THR A 12 6.16 5.58 -2.22
CA THR A 12 6.05 7.01 -1.86
C THR A 12 5.06 7.72 -2.78
N GLU A 13 5.16 7.53 -4.09
CA GLU A 13 4.24 8.15 -5.03
C GLU A 13 2.78 7.69 -4.81
N ALA A 14 2.57 6.41 -4.53
CA ALA A 14 1.24 5.90 -4.23
C ALA A 14 0.66 6.55 -2.95
N ILE A 15 1.49 6.80 -1.94
CA ILE A 15 1.08 7.48 -0.71
C ILE A 15 0.72 8.95 -0.99
N ASP A 16 1.59 9.65 -1.72
CA ASP A 16 1.49 11.10 -1.93
C ASP A 16 0.36 11.49 -2.90
N THR A 17 0.20 10.71 -3.97
CA THR A 17 -0.67 11.05 -5.10
C THR A 17 -1.82 10.06 -5.31
N GLY A 18 -1.72 8.89 -4.68
CA GLY A 18 -2.69 7.82 -4.86
C GLY A 18 -3.97 8.02 -4.08
N ARG A 19 -4.98 7.26 -4.48
CA ARG A 19 -6.25 7.28 -3.79
C ARG A 19 -6.16 6.42 -2.53
N ARG A 20 -6.41 7.05 -1.38
CA ARG A 20 -6.41 6.40 -0.06
C ARG A 20 -7.78 5.76 0.23
N TYR A 21 -7.74 4.55 0.77
CA TYR A 21 -8.89 3.81 1.27
C TYR A 21 -8.56 3.21 2.63
N PRO A 22 -9.51 3.15 3.59
CA PRO A 22 -9.30 2.46 4.84
C PRO A 22 -9.10 0.96 4.60
N ALA A 23 -8.21 0.34 5.40
CA ALA A 23 -7.93 -1.08 5.41
C ALA A 23 -7.85 -1.59 6.85
N THR A 24 -8.27 -2.84 7.06
CA THR A 24 -8.10 -3.50 8.36
C THR A 24 -6.69 -4.03 8.50
N ASN A 25 -5.98 -3.60 9.54
CA ASN A 25 -4.70 -4.19 9.91
C ASN A 25 -4.93 -5.51 10.66
N ARG A 26 -4.50 -6.63 10.07
CA ARG A 26 -4.55 -7.95 10.70
C ARG A 26 -3.20 -8.42 11.24
N VAL A 27 -2.14 -7.64 11.00
CA VAL A 27 -0.77 -7.93 11.44
C VAL A 27 -0.58 -7.38 12.85
N HIS A 28 -0.83 -6.08 13.03
CA HIS A 28 -0.77 -5.40 14.32
C HIS A 28 -2.19 -5.11 14.81
N GLN A 29 -2.71 -6.03 15.63
CA GLN A 29 -4.06 -5.93 16.17
C GLN A 29 -4.14 -4.73 17.13
N GLY A 30 -4.84 -3.67 16.71
CA GLY A 30 -4.90 -2.38 17.40
C GLY A 30 -4.50 -1.20 16.50
N ASN A 31 -3.79 -1.46 15.40
CA ASN A 31 -3.44 -0.44 14.43
C ASN A 31 -4.49 -0.30 13.32
N THR A 32 -4.59 0.90 12.76
CA THR A 32 -5.30 1.11 11.50
C THR A 32 -4.34 0.92 10.34
N ALA A 33 -4.91 0.70 9.15
CA ALA A 33 -4.13 0.65 7.94
C ALA A 33 -4.83 1.41 6.82
N SER A 34 -4.03 1.89 5.88
CA SER A 34 -4.50 2.55 4.67
C SER A 34 -4.02 1.83 3.44
N ARG A 35 -4.94 1.56 2.51
CA ARG A 35 -4.62 1.14 1.15
C ARG A 35 -4.48 2.37 0.27
N TYR A 36 -3.34 2.50 -0.39
CA TYR A 36 -3.07 3.51 -1.39
C TYR A 36 -3.06 2.87 -2.77
N VAL A 37 -3.84 3.43 -3.70
CA VAL A 37 -3.88 2.97 -5.08
C VAL A 37 -3.12 3.96 -5.95
N HIS A 38 -2.03 3.49 -6.55
CA HIS A 38 -1.16 4.29 -7.40
C HIS A 38 -1.93 4.73 -8.67
N PRO A 39 -1.97 6.04 -8.99
CA PRO A 39 -2.89 6.56 -10.01
C PRO A 39 -2.49 6.13 -11.43
N ARG A 40 -1.18 6.03 -11.71
CA ARG A 40 -0.66 5.62 -13.03
C ARG A 40 -0.74 4.12 -13.30
N THR A 41 -0.38 3.29 -12.32
CA THR A 41 -0.27 1.83 -12.52
C THR A 41 -1.56 1.09 -12.13
N GLY A 42 -2.40 1.69 -11.29
CA GLY A 42 -3.56 1.04 -10.68
C GLY A 42 -3.21 -0.02 -9.62
N GLN A 43 -1.92 -0.19 -9.30
CA GLN A 43 -1.46 -1.11 -8.27
C GLN A 43 -1.76 -0.51 -6.88
N SER A 44 -1.82 -1.36 -5.86
CA SER A 44 -2.08 -0.90 -4.49
C SER A 44 -1.07 -1.37 -3.47
N VAL A 45 -0.84 -0.54 -2.46
CA VAL A 45 -0.02 -0.84 -1.28
C VAL A 45 -0.83 -0.57 -0.02
N VAL A 46 -0.77 -1.47 0.95
CA VAL A 46 -1.40 -1.32 2.27
C VAL A 46 -0.32 -1.03 3.28
N ILE A 47 -0.52 0.01 4.09
CA ILE A 47 0.45 0.52 5.05
C ILE A 47 -0.20 0.66 6.41
N ASP A 48 0.51 0.29 7.46
CA ASP A 48 0.16 0.56 8.85
C ASP A 48 0.23 2.07 9.13
N ASP A 49 -0.87 2.67 9.60
CA ASP A 49 -0.93 4.12 9.77
C ASP A 49 -0.08 4.63 10.95
N GLN A 50 0.30 3.77 11.88
CA GLN A 50 1.07 4.12 13.07
C GLN A 50 2.56 3.86 12.90
N THR A 51 2.94 2.78 12.25
CA THR A 51 4.35 2.39 12.10
C THR A 51 4.93 2.75 10.73
N GLY A 52 4.08 3.01 9.72
CA GLY A 52 4.51 3.17 8.34
C GLY A 52 4.96 1.86 7.69
N GLU A 53 4.77 0.71 8.35
CA GLU A 53 5.13 -0.59 7.81
C GLU A 53 4.25 -0.93 6.60
N VAL A 54 4.89 -1.40 5.52
CA VAL A 54 4.18 -1.94 4.37
C VAL A 54 3.62 -3.32 4.74
N LEU A 55 2.30 -3.44 4.80
CA LEU A 55 1.57 -4.65 5.19
C LEU A 55 1.21 -5.54 3.99
N HIS A 56 1.05 -4.97 2.80
CA HIS A 56 0.77 -5.72 1.57
C HIS A 56 1.09 -4.88 0.34
N VAL A 57 1.66 -5.50 -0.70
CA VAL A 57 1.78 -4.94 -2.05
C VAL A 57 1.05 -5.79 -3.07
N GLY A 58 0.22 -5.16 -3.91
CA GLY A 58 -0.43 -5.79 -5.05
C GLY A 58 0.57 -6.15 -6.14
N ALA A 59 0.32 -7.24 -6.88
CA ALA A 59 1.18 -7.65 -7.97
C ALA A 59 0.98 -6.75 -9.22
N PRO A 60 2.01 -6.55 -10.05
CA PRO A 60 1.89 -5.81 -11.30
C PRO A 60 0.81 -6.40 -12.21
N GLY A 61 0.01 -5.53 -12.84
CA GLY A 61 -1.06 -5.92 -13.76
C GLY A 61 -2.41 -6.27 -13.08
N TYR A 62 -2.45 -6.43 -11.76
CA TYR A 62 -3.70 -6.59 -11.02
C TYR A 62 -4.25 -5.22 -10.63
N ARG A 63 -5.31 -4.80 -11.34
CA ARG A 63 -6.12 -3.63 -10.99
C ARG A 63 -7.22 -4.06 -10.02
N TYR A 64 -7.40 -3.31 -8.94
CA TYR A 64 -8.51 -3.47 -8.00
C TYR A 64 -9.59 -2.42 -8.24
#